data_AF-A0ABD5QIX1-F1
#
_entry.id   AF-A0ABD5QIX1-F1
#
_cell.length_a   1.000
_cell.length_b   1.000
_cell.length_c   1.000
_cell.angle_alpha   90.00
_cell.angle_beta   90.00
_cell.angle_gamma   90.00
#
_symmetry.space_group_name_H-M   'P 1'
#
loop_
_entity.id
_entity.type
_entity.pdbx_description
1 polymer ?
#
loop_
_entity_poly.entity_id
_entity_poly.type
_entity_poly.pdbx_seq_one_letter_code
_entity_poly.pdbx_strand_id
1 'polypeptide(L)'
;MDDNAPGSNSPTELARRLETVAADLRVLETHLPAPLTLEETRRELTATAGACRRVADSRSGTETESDPATLPERRSSEETSRGDR
;
A
#
# COMPACT_ATOMS: atom_id res chain seq x y z
N MET A 1 7.95 0.16 -34.22
CA MET A 1 7.14 1.21 -33.58
C MET A 1 6.66 0.64 -32.26
N ASP A 2 7.40 0.88 -31.19
CA ASP A 2 7.42 -0.03 -30.03
C ASP A 2 7.28 0.74 -28.71
N ASP A 3 6.15 1.44 -28.56
CA ASP A 3 5.85 2.26 -27.38
C ASP A 3 4.41 2.02 -26.88
N ASN A 4 4.00 0.74 -26.90
CA ASN A 4 2.70 0.27 -26.41
C ASN A 4 2.84 -0.41 -25.03
N ALA A 5 3.73 0.13 -24.20
CA ALA A 5 3.87 -0.29 -22.81
C ALA A 5 2.67 0.23 -21.99
N PRO A 6 1.96 -0.61 -21.22
CA PRO A 6 0.86 -0.14 -20.37
C PRO A 6 1.40 0.75 -19.25
N GLY A 7 1.31 2.07 -19.46
CA GLY A 7 1.88 3.11 -18.60
C GLY A 7 1.57 2.87 -17.12
N SER A 8 2.64 2.64 -16.35
CA SER A 8 2.67 2.03 -15.01
C SER A 8 1.36 2.06 -14.21
N ASN A 9 0.70 0.90 -14.10
CA ASN A 9 -0.43 0.64 -13.19
C ASN A 9 0.01 0.60 -11.71
N SER A 10 0.77 1.61 -11.26
CA SER A 10 1.19 1.74 -9.86
C SER A 10 0.04 2.30 -9.01
N PRO A 11 -0.07 1.92 -7.72
CA PRO A 11 -1.12 2.48 -6.85
C PRO A 11 -1.01 4.01 -6.70
N THR A 12 0.21 4.56 -6.74
CA THR A 12 0.46 6.02 -6.70
C THR A 12 -0.04 6.74 -7.94
N GLU A 13 0.14 6.15 -9.13
CA GLU A 13 -0.40 6.68 -10.39
C GLU A 13 -1.93 6.62 -10.42
N LEU A 14 -2.50 5.49 -9.99
CA LEU A 14 -3.94 5.31 -9.89
C LEU A 14 -4.59 6.31 -8.91
N ALA A 15 -3.97 6.53 -7.74
CA ALA A 15 -4.43 7.53 -6.79
C ALA A 15 -4.50 8.94 -7.40
N ARG A 16 -3.45 9.37 -8.12
CA ARG A 16 -3.41 10.70 -8.77
C ARG A 16 -4.50 10.84 -9.84
N ARG A 17 -4.79 9.77 -10.59
CA ARG A 17 -5.86 9.76 -11.60
C ARG A 17 -7.25 9.86 -10.96
N LEU A 18 -7.49 9.10 -9.89
CA LEU A 18 -8.75 9.15 -9.14
C LEU A 18 -8.98 10.53 -8.49
N GLU A 19 -7.93 11.16 -7.97
CA GLU A 19 -7.96 12.55 -7.45
C GLU A 19 -8.25 13.58 -8.55
N THR A 20 -7.70 13.38 -9.76
CA THR A 20 -7.98 14.24 -10.92
C THR A 20 -9.45 14.14 -11.33
N VAL A 21 -9.98 12.92 -11.51
CA VAL A 21 -11.40 12.71 -11.85
C VAL A 21 -12.32 13.24 -10.75
N ALA A 22 -11.96 13.09 -9.47
CA ALA A 22 -12.73 13.66 -8.36
C ALA A 22 -12.75 15.21 -8.36
N ALA A 23 -11.74 15.87 -8.92
CA ALA A 23 -11.75 17.31 -9.18
C ALA A 23 -12.60 17.67 -10.40
N ASP A 24 -12.46 16.94 -11.52
CA ASP A 24 -13.22 17.17 -12.76
C ASP A 24 -14.74 17.00 -12.54
N LEU A 25 -15.16 15.98 -11.79
CA LEU A 25 -16.57 15.77 -11.42
C LEU A 25 -17.13 16.95 -10.61
N ARG A 26 -16.31 17.62 -9.78
CA ARG A 26 -16.72 18.82 -9.02
C ARG A 26 -16.96 20.01 -9.95
N VAL A 27 -16.23 20.11 -11.06
CA VAL A 27 -16.49 21.13 -12.09
C VAL A 27 -17.76 20.79 -12.87
N LEU A 28 -17.90 19.53 -13.31
CA LEU A 28 -19.08 19.04 -14.01
C LEU A 28 -20.38 19.21 -13.20
N GLU A 29 -20.32 18.99 -11.89
CA GLU A 29 -21.41 19.19 -10.93
C GLU A 29 -21.97 20.62 -10.96
N THR A 30 -21.17 21.64 -11.31
CA THR A 30 -21.66 23.03 -11.47
C THR A 30 -22.48 23.27 -12.75
N HIS A 31 -22.50 22.30 -13.67
CA HIS A 31 -23.24 22.35 -14.93
C HIS A 31 -24.46 21.41 -14.95
N LEU A 32 -24.70 20.65 -13.87
CA LEU A 32 -25.83 19.74 -13.79
C LEU A 32 -27.12 20.47 -13.39
N PRO A 33 -28.29 20.10 -13.95
CA PRO A 33 -29.58 20.58 -13.47
C PRO A 33 -29.89 19.97 -12.10
N ALA A 34 -30.24 20.81 -11.12
CA ALA A 34 -30.71 20.34 -9.83
C ALA A 34 -31.96 19.42 -10.00
N PRO A 35 -32.07 18.32 -9.23
CA PRO A 35 -31.27 17.95 -8.05
C PRO A 35 -30.08 17.02 -8.33
N LEU A 36 -29.60 16.89 -9.57
CA LEU A 36 -28.50 15.97 -9.89
C LEU A 36 -27.18 16.41 -9.23
N THR A 37 -26.52 15.47 -8.56
CA THR A 37 -25.25 15.64 -7.84
C THR A 37 -24.33 14.45 -8.11
N LEU A 38 -23.02 14.68 -8.00
CA LEU A 38 -21.96 13.69 -8.14
C LEU A 38 -21.19 13.52 -6.81
N GLU A 39 -21.72 14.04 -5.69
CA GLU A 39 -21.03 14.08 -4.40
C GLU A 39 -20.64 12.68 -3.89
N GLU A 40 -21.53 11.70 -4.01
CA GLU A 40 -21.29 10.32 -3.60
C GLU A 40 -20.13 9.69 -4.40
N THR A 41 -20.21 9.73 -5.73
CA THR A 41 -19.13 9.28 -6.62
C THR A 41 -17.80 9.99 -6.32
N ARG A 42 -17.84 11.31 -6.05
CA ARG A 42 -16.65 12.09 -5.69
C ARG A 42 -16.07 11.67 -4.34
N ARG A 43 -16.90 11.31 -3.35
CA ARG A 43 -16.47 10.74 -2.05
C ARG A 43 -15.82 9.37 -2.24
N GLU A 44 -16.44 8.48 -3.02
CA GLU A 44 -15.93 7.13 -3.30
C GLU A 44 -14.56 7.15 -4.02
N LEU A 45 -14.42 7.98 -5.06
CA LEU A 45 -13.15 8.14 -5.79
C LEU A 45 -12.04 8.67 -4.88
N THR A 46 -12.36 9.63 -4.01
CA THR A 46 -11.41 10.18 -3.02
C THR A 46 -10.98 9.12 -2.00
N ALA A 47 -11.93 8.33 -1.48
CA ALA A 47 -11.65 7.24 -0.54
C ALA A 47 -10.80 6.13 -1.21
N THR A 48 -11.07 5.83 -2.47
CA THR A 48 -10.33 4.86 -3.28
C THR A 48 -8.89 5.34 -3.55
N ALA A 49 -8.69 6.62 -3.90
CA ALA A 49 -7.37 7.20 -4.05
C ALA A 49 -6.54 7.08 -2.76
N GLY A 50 -7.16 7.37 -1.61
CA GLY A 50 -6.55 7.16 -0.29
C GLY A 50 -6.20 5.70 0.01
N ALA A 51 -7.00 4.73 -0.46
CA ALA A 51 -6.68 3.31 -0.36
C ALA A 51 -5.49 2.92 -1.25
N CYS A 52 -5.45 3.42 -2.50
CA CYS A 52 -4.33 3.20 -3.40
C CYS A 52 -3.01 3.76 -2.85
N ARG A 53 -3.02 4.94 -2.20
CA ARG A 53 -1.85 5.48 -1.49
C ARG A 53 -1.36 4.53 -0.39
N ARG A 54 -2.22 4.10 0.52
CA ARG A 54 -1.86 3.14 1.60
C ARG A 54 -1.24 1.84 1.07
N VAL A 55 -1.64 1.38 -0.12
CA VAL A 55 -1.04 0.19 -0.78
C VAL A 55 0.35 0.49 -1.36
N ALA A 56 0.62 1.70 -1.86
CA ALA A 56 1.97 2.11 -2.24
C ALA A 56 2.89 2.25 -1.02
N ASP A 57 2.40 2.90 0.04
CA ASP A 57 3.13 3.10 1.29
C ASP A 57 3.52 1.75 1.91
N SER A 58 2.57 0.81 1.98
CA SER A 58 2.78 -0.55 2.52
C SER A 58 3.82 -1.36 1.74
N ARG A 59 3.89 -1.18 0.41
CA ARG A 59 4.93 -1.82 -0.44
C ARG A 59 6.33 -1.24 -0.23
N SER A 60 6.41 -0.01 0.27
CA SER A 60 7.68 0.65 0.59
C SER A 60 8.22 0.23 1.97
N GLY A 61 7.40 -0.44 2.80
CA GLY A 61 7.77 -0.90 4.14
C GLY A 61 8.26 -2.35 4.23
N THR A 62 8.23 -3.12 3.14
CA THR A 62 8.65 -4.55 3.16
C THR A 62 10.17 -4.75 3.12
N GLU A 63 10.96 -3.70 2.92
CA GLU A 63 12.43 -3.72 3.04
C GLU A 63 12.89 -3.59 4.51
N THR A 64 12.28 -4.38 5.41
CA THR A 64 12.88 -4.65 6.72
C THR A 64 13.70 -5.93 6.60
N GLU A 65 14.96 -5.79 6.18
CA GLU A 65 15.98 -6.84 6.29
C GLU A 65 16.21 -7.14 7.77
N SER A 66 15.38 -8.04 8.32
CA SER A 66 15.51 -8.54 9.68
C SER A 66 16.66 -9.55 9.71
N ASP A 67 17.86 -9.02 9.89
CA ASP A 67 19.12 -9.77 10.01
C ASP A 67 18.94 -11.04 10.86
N PRO A 68 19.20 -12.25 10.31
CA PRO A 68 19.08 -13.51 11.05
C PRO A 68 20.22 -13.75 12.07
N ALA A 69 21.08 -12.77 12.34
CA ALA A 69 22.18 -12.83 13.31
C ALA A 69 21.76 -12.73 14.80
N THR A 70 20.74 -13.47 15.23
CA THR A 70 20.54 -13.76 16.68
C THR A 70 20.04 -15.18 16.91
N LEU A 71 20.82 -16.15 16.44
CA LEU A 71 20.76 -17.51 16.98
C LEU A 71 21.20 -17.48 18.46
N PRO A 72 20.38 -17.91 19.43
CA PRO A 72 20.86 -18.11 20.79
C PRO A 72 21.87 -19.25 20.80
N GLU A 73 23.08 -18.99 21.30
CA GLU A 73 24.17 -19.97 21.28
C GLU A 73 23.77 -21.30 21.94
N ARG A 74 23.94 -22.40 21.21
CA ARG A 74 23.80 -23.75 21.76
C ARG A 74 24.91 -24.02 22.76
N ARG A 75 24.65 -23.80 24.05
CA ARG A 75 25.45 -24.37 25.15
C ARG A 75 25.18 -25.86 25.34
N SER A 76 25.64 -26.65 24.36
CA SER A 76 26.34 -27.90 24.65
C SER A 76 27.80 -27.52 24.94
N SER A 77 28.54 -28.16 25.84
CA SER A 77 28.46 -29.56 26.27
C SER A 77 28.84 -29.79 27.74
N GLU A 78 28.48 -30.97 28.25
CA GLU A 78 29.20 -31.95 29.11
C GLU A 78 30.11 -31.50 30.29
N GLU A 79 30.28 -32.29 31.36
CA GLU A 79 29.85 -33.71 31.57
C GLU A 79 28.58 -33.84 32.49
N THR A 80 28.50 -34.40 33.71
CA THR A 80 29.47 -34.97 34.68
C THR A 80 28.94 -36.28 35.29
N SER A 81 29.82 -37.29 35.46
CA SER A 81 29.45 -38.62 35.95
C SER A 81 29.20 -38.73 37.46
N ARG A 82 28.39 -39.77 37.77
CA ARG A 82 27.93 -40.27 39.08
C ARG A 82 29.02 -40.38 40.17
N GLY A 83 28.60 -40.17 41.43
CA GLY A 83 29.27 -40.65 42.63
C GLY A 83 28.23 -41.16 43.65
N ASP A 84 28.53 -42.28 44.33
CA ASP A 84 27.59 -43.06 45.15
C ASP A 84 28.00 -43.06 46.63
N ARG A 85 27.05 -42.80 47.56
CA ARG A 85 27.10 -43.09 49.01
C ARG A 85 25.83 -42.68 49.74
#